data_AF-A0A660MMI2-F1
#
_entry.id   AF-A0A660MMI2-F1
#
_cell.length_a   1.000
_cell.length_b   1.000
_cell.length_c   1.000
_cell.angle_alpha   90.00
_cell.angle_beta   90.00
_cell.angle_gamma   90.00
#
_symmetry.space_group_name_H-M   'P 1'
#
loop_
_entity.id
_entity.type
_entity.pdbx_description
1 polymer ?
#
loop_
_entity_poly.entity_id
_entity_poly.type
_entity_poly.pdbx_seq_one_letter_code
_entity_poly.pdbx_strand_id
1 'polypeptide(L)'
;VPRVYPAGLLDYDSEGLVLLTDDGRLQARIADPRFKLVKTYWVQVEGVPDDAALAQLRAGVWLKDKGKREARRTLPAEVRVIAEPPLWPRVPPVRFRLSVPTAWLELSIREGRNRQVRRMTAAVGLPTLRLVRVQVGDWSLRGLQSGDWKQVFI
;
A
#
# COMPACT_ATOMS: atom_id res chain seq x y z
N VAL A 1 -21.92 6.14 7.96
CA VAL A 1 -22.67 4.87 7.75
C VAL A 1 -22.67 4.10 9.06
N PRO A 2 -23.79 4.01 9.79
CA PRO A 2 -23.82 3.29 11.06
C PRO A 2 -23.66 1.78 10.83
N ARG A 3 -23.02 1.08 11.78
CA ARG A 3 -22.90 -0.39 11.88
C ARG A 3 -21.93 -1.13 10.93
N VAL A 4 -21.05 -0.45 10.21
CA VAL A 4 -19.99 -1.09 9.42
C VAL A 4 -18.61 -0.96 10.07
N TYR A 5 -17.73 -1.93 9.83
CA TYR A 5 -16.36 -1.98 10.38
C TYR A 5 -15.33 -2.23 9.27
N PRO A 6 -14.05 -1.84 9.46
CA PRO A 6 -12.99 -2.10 8.49
C PRO A 6 -12.73 -3.59 8.24
N ALA A 7 -12.86 -4.00 6.98
CA ALA A 7 -12.40 -5.28 6.45
C ALA A 7 -10.95 -5.13 5.97
N GLY A 8 -10.02 -5.12 6.93
CA GLY A 8 -8.60 -4.88 6.70
C GLY A 8 -8.20 -3.43 6.98
N LEU A 9 -7.24 -3.27 7.89
CA LEU A 9 -6.81 -1.96 8.34
C LEU A 9 -5.96 -1.23 7.27
N LEU A 10 -5.89 0.08 7.42
CA LEU A 10 -4.98 0.98 6.71
C LEU A 10 -4.32 1.86 7.77
N ASP A 11 -3.00 2.07 7.66
CA ASP A 11 -2.28 2.92 8.61
C ASP A 11 -2.77 4.37 8.52
N TYR A 12 -2.82 5.06 9.66
CA TYR A 12 -3.29 6.45 9.77
C TYR A 12 -2.57 7.43 8.81
N ASP A 13 -1.28 7.20 8.56
CA ASP A 13 -0.46 8.06 7.69
C ASP A 13 -0.52 7.66 6.20
N SER A 14 -1.37 6.70 5.86
CA SER A 14 -1.62 6.20 4.51
C SER A 14 -3.01 6.62 4.04
N GLU A 15 -3.19 6.68 2.71
CA GLU A 15 -4.41 7.17 2.08
C GLU A 15 -5.05 6.05 1.22
N GLY A 16 -6.28 6.27 0.78
CA GLY A 16 -6.93 5.45 -0.23
C GLY A 16 -7.91 4.41 0.32
N LEU A 17 -8.05 3.30 -0.40
CA LEU A 17 -9.17 2.38 -0.27
C LEU A 17 -9.21 1.68 1.09
N VAL A 18 -10.35 1.78 1.75
CA VAL A 18 -10.72 0.99 2.93
C VAL A 18 -12.05 0.32 2.64
N LEU A 19 -12.09 -1.01 2.79
CA LEU A 19 -13.32 -1.77 2.67
C LEU A 19 -14.03 -1.78 4.02
N LEU A 20 -15.32 -1.48 4.03
CA LEU A 20 -16.16 -1.48 5.23
C LEU A 20 -17.29 -2.50 5.03
N THR A 21 -17.56 -3.31 6.05
CA THR A 21 -18.65 -4.29 6.03
C THR A 21 -19.21 -4.52 7.42
N ASP A 22 -20.47 -4.92 7.50
CA ASP A 22 -21.15 -5.45 8.68
C ASP A 22 -21.24 -7.00 8.68
N ASP A 23 -20.85 -7.66 7.58
CA ASP A 23 -20.80 -9.12 7.47
C ASP A 23 -19.46 -9.68 7.97
N GLY A 24 -19.50 -10.39 9.11
CA GLY A 24 -18.34 -11.03 9.70
C GLY A 24 -17.67 -12.09 8.81
N ARG A 25 -18.41 -12.79 7.95
CA ARG A 25 -17.85 -13.79 7.02
C ARG A 25 -17.05 -13.10 5.91
N LEU A 26 -17.60 -12.02 5.35
CA LEU A 26 -16.90 -11.21 4.36
C LEU A 26 -15.67 -10.52 4.96
N GLN A 27 -15.79 -9.98 6.17
CA GLN A 27 -14.69 -9.41 6.92
C GLN A 27 -13.55 -10.43 7.06
N ALA A 28 -13.86 -11.65 7.51
CA ALA A 28 -12.87 -12.71 7.67
C ALA A 28 -12.25 -13.07 6.31
N ARG A 29 -13.04 -13.15 5.24
CA ARG A 29 -12.53 -13.44 3.89
C ARG A 29 -11.55 -12.39 3.37
N ILE A 30 -11.80 -11.11 3.67
CA ILE A 30 -10.94 -10.01 3.21
C ILE A 30 -9.70 -9.85 4.10
N ALA A 31 -9.87 -9.98 5.42
CA ALA A 31 -8.84 -9.71 6.40
C ALA A 31 -7.93 -10.91 6.71
N ASP A 32 -8.42 -12.14 6.53
CA ASP A 32 -7.64 -13.34 6.85
C ASP A 32 -6.44 -13.45 5.88
N PRO A 33 -5.21 -13.51 6.41
CA PRO A 33 -3.99 -13.67 5.63
C PRO A 33 -3.98 -14.88 4.69
N ARG A 34 -4.84 -15.89 4.91
CA ARG A 34 -4.98 -17.07 4.06
C ARG A 34 -5.50 -16.75 2.67
N PHE A 35 -6.41 -15.79 2.53
CA PHE A 35 -7.00 -15.45 1.23
C PHE A 35 -6.07 -14.59 0.37
N LYS A 36 -5.02 -13.99 0.96
CA LYS A 36 -3.91 -13.32 0.26
C LYS A 36 -4.36 -12.36 -0.85
N LEU A 37 -5.47 -11.65 -0.64
CA LEU A 37 -5.98 -10.67 -1.61
C LEU A 37 -4.84 -9.70 -1.97
N VAL A 38 -4.64 -9.53 -3.27
CA VAL A 38 -3.68 -8.59 -3.82
C VAL A 38 -4.10 -7.19 -3.41
N LYS A 39 -3.14 -6.41 -2.92
CA LYS A 39 -3.32 -5.00 -2.60
C LYS A 39 -2.35 -4.22 -3.45
N THR A 40 -2.88 -3.29 -4.24
CA THR A 40 -2.08 -2.42 -5.11
C THR A 40 -1.99 -1.04 -4.49
N TYR A 41 -0.78 -0.51 -4.47
CA TYR A 41 -0.46 0.79 -3.91
C TYR A 41 0.20 1.67 -4.95
N TRP A 42 -0.13 2.96 -4.95
CA TRP A 42 0.71 3.98 -5.53
C TRP A 42 1.57 4.59 -4.43
N VAL A 43 2.87 4.60 -4.66
CA VAL A 43 3.88 4.94 -3.65
C VAL A 43 4.77 6.04 -4.21
N GLN A 44 4.73 7.21 -3.59
CA GLN A 44 5.73 8.25 -3.85
C GLN A 44 6.94 7.97 -2.97
N VAL A 45 8.12 7.89 -3.56
CA VAL A 45 9.40 7.65 -2.87
C VAL A 45 10.36 8.81 -3.09
N GLU A 46 11.27 9.04 -2.14
CA GLU A 46 12.46 9.85 -2.39
C GLU A 46 13.43 9.08 -3.31
N GLY A 47 14.14 9.82 -4.17
CA GLY A 47 15.12 9.27 -5.10
C GLY A 47 14.54 8.83 -6.44
N VAL A 48 15.42 8.32 -7.30
CA VAL A 48 15.07 7.73 -8.60
C VAL A 48 15.32 6.22 -8.51
N PRO A 49 14.30 5.38 -8.64
CA PRO A 49 14.45 3.93 -8.63
C PRO A 49 15.31 3.47 -9.81
N ASP A 50 16.37 2.70 -9.53
CA ASP A 50 17.13 2.00 -10.55
C ASP A 50 16.63 0.55 -10.73
N ASP A 51 17.11 -0.13 -11.77
CA ASP A 51 16.70 -1.51 -12.07
C ASP A 51 17.06 -2.49 -10.95
N ALA A 52 18.14 -2.25 -10.21
CA ALA A 52 18.57 -3.08 -9.11
C ALA A 52 17.61 -3.00 -7.91
N ALA A 53 17.19 -1.79 -7.53
CA ALA A 53 16.20 -1.55 -6.50
C ALA A 53 14.83 -2.15 -6.87
N LEU A 54 14.40 -1.95 -8.12
CA LEU A 54 13.16 -2.54 -8.63
C LEU A 54 13.21 -4.07 -8.63
N ALA A 55 14.33 -4.66 -9.06
CA ALA A 55 14.52 -6.11 -9.03
C ALA A 55 14.49 -6.68 -7.60
N GLN A 56 15.13 -6.00 -6.64
CA GLN A 56 15.10 -6.39 -5.23
C GLN A 56 13.68 -6.34 -4.65
N LEU A 57 12.91 -5.28 -4.95
CA LEU A 57 11.52 -5.19 -4.50
C LEU A 57 10.66 -6.31 -5.11
N ARG A 58 10.83 -6.60 -6.40
CA ARG A 58 10.08 -7.67 -7.10
C ARG A 58 10.41 -9.06 -6.55
N ALA A 59 11.69 -9.33 -6.30
CA ALA A 59 12.15 -10.61 -5.75
C ALA A 59 11.84 -10.76 -4.24
N GLY A 60 11.51 -9.66 -3.57
CA GLY A 60 11.25 -9.59 -2.14
C GLY A 60 12.52 -9.32 -1.31
N VAL A 61 12.34 -8.54 -0.25
CA VAL A 61 13.40 -8.04 0.64
C VAL A 61 13.30 -8.63 2.03
N TRP A 62 14.41 -8.64 2.77
CA TRP A 62 14.44 -9.13 4.15
C TRP A 62 13.95 -8.05 5.12
N LEU A 63 12.85 -8.34 5.83
CA LEU A 63 12.32 -7.44 6.85
C LEU A 63 12.26 -8.16 8.20
N LYS A 64 12.62 -7.47 9.28
CA LYS A 64 12.41 -7.93 10.66
C LYS A 64 11.11 -7.36 11.20
N ASP A 65 10.18 -8.23 11.59
CA ASP A 65 8.94 -7.79 12.24
C ASP A 65 9.13 -7.60 13.74
N LYS A 66 8.35 -6.68 14.33
CA LYS A 66 8.37 -6.44 15.78
C LYS A 66 8.12 -7.74 16.55
N GLY A 67 8.97 -8.03 17.53
CA GLY A 67 8.88 -9.24 18.35
C GLY A 67 9.37 -10.53 17.68
N LYS A 68 9.88 -10.48 16.44
CA LYS A 68 10.54 -11.64 15.80
C LYS A 68 12.05 -11.58 16.00
N ARG A 69 12.66 -12.74 16.27
CA ARG A 69 14.12 -12.88 16.46
C ARG A 69 14.86 -12.63 15.15
N GLU A 70 14.35 -13.20 14.07
CA GLU A 70 14.97 -13.20 12.74
C GLU A 70 14.16 -12.39 11.73
N ALA A 71 14.86 -11.87 10.72
CA ALA A 71 14.23 -11.30 9.54
C ALA A 71 13.61 -12.41 8.67
N ARG A 72 12.52 -12.07 7.99
CA ARG A 72 11.89 -12.93 6.99
C ARG A 72 11.78 -12.18 5.68
N ARG A 73 12.09 -12.87 4.58
CA ARG A 73 11.90 -12.32 3.24
C ARG A 73 10.41 -12.09 2.97
N THR A 74 10.09 -10.95 2.37
CA THR A 74 8.75 -10.71 1.82
C THR A 74 8.49 -11.68 0.67
N LEU A 75 7.21 -11.93 0.39
CA LEU A 75 6.81 -12.59 -0.84
C LEU A 75 7.22 -11.74 -2.05
N PRO A 76 7.36 -12.35 -3.24
CA PRO A 76 7.50 -11.62 -4.48
C PRO A 76 6.36 -10.60 -4.67
N ALA A 77 6.70 -9.46 -5.26
CA ALA A 77 5.79 -8.35 -5.51
C ALA A 77 5.84 -7.93 -6.98
N GLU A 78 4.76 -7.35 -7.48
CA GLU A 78 4.78 -6.67 -8.77
C GLU A 78 5.10 -5.21 -8.52
N VAL A 79 6.11 -4.68 -9.22
CA VAL A 79 6.58 -3.30 -9.02
C VAL A 79 6.94 -2.69 -10.36
N ARG A 80 6.42 -1.48 -10.62
CA ARG A 80 6.79 -0.68 -11.80
C ARG A 80 6.82 0.80 -11.46
N VAL A 81 7.67 1.54 -12.16
CA VAL A 81 7.64 3.01 -12.14
C VAL A 81 6.40 3.46 -12.92
N ILE A 82 5.71 4.47 -12.41
CA ILE A 82 4.56 5.10 -13.06
C ILE A 82 4.77 6.61 -13.11
N ALA A 83 4.08 7.28 -14.03
CA ALA A 83 3.95 8.73 -13.98
C ALA A 83 3.20 9.14 -12.70
N GLU A 84 3.36 10.41 -12.28
CA GLU A 84 2.59 10.93 -11.16
C GLU A 84 1.09 10.77 -11.43
N PRO A 85 0.37 10.01 -10.57
CA PRO A 85 -1.04 9.77 -10.79
C PRO A 85 -1.88 11.01 -10.40
N PRO A 86 -3.04 11.22 -11.03
CA PRO A 86 -3.95 12.31 -10.71
C PRO A 86 -4.66 12.02 -9.37
N LEU A 87 -3.98 12.30 -8.27
CA LEU A 87 -4.49 12.15 -6.91
C LEU A 87 -4.96 13.50 -6.36
N TRP A 88 -5.88 13.44 -5.41
CA TRP A 88 -6.27 14.60 -4.61
C TRP A 88 -5.06 15.21 -3.86
N PRO A 89 -5.12 16.51 -3.52
CA PRO A 89 -4.12 17.14 -2.65
C PRO A 89 -4.06 16.45 -1.28
N ARG A 90 -2.85 16.31 -0.74
CA ARG A 90 -2.62 15.73 0.60
C ARG A 90 -2.52 16.83 1.66
N VAL A 91 -3.20 16.65 2.81
CA VAL A 91 -3.10 17.53 3.97
C VAL A 91 -2.76 16.71 5.23
N PRO A 92 -1.65 17.01 5.95
CA PRO A 92 -0.58 17.92 5.56
C PRO A 92 0.18 17.40 4.32
N PRO A 93 0.86 18.29 3.56
CA PRO A 93 1.64 17.87 2.41
C PRO A 93 2.77 16.92 2.83
N VAL A 94 3.28 16.14 1.87
CA VAL A 94 4.49 15.36 2.08
C VAL A 94 5.66 16.28 2.42
N ARG A 95 6.56 15.80 3.28
CA ARG A 95 7.83 16.49 3.51
C ARG A 95 8.75 16.22 2.32
N PHE A 96 8.90 17.19 1.44
CA PHE A 96 9.82 17.10 0.30
C PHE A 96 11.07 17.95 0.54
N ARG A 97 12.17 17.58 -0.10
CA ARG A 97 13.40 18.37 -0.16
C ARG A 97 13.62 18.78 -1.61
N LEU A 98 13.77 20.08 -1.89
CA LEU A 98 13.93 20.61 -3.25
C LEU A 98 15.11 19.97 -4.01
N SER A 99 16.17 19.60 -3.30
CA SER A 99 17.36 18.98 -3.87
C SER A 99 17.26 17.47 -4.10
N VAL A 100 16.17 16.83 -3.66
CA VAL A 100 16.01 15.37 -3.75
C VAL A 100 14.85 15.06 -4.71
N PRO A 101 15.11 14.38 -5.84
CA PRO A 101 14.04 14.00 -6.76
C PRO A 101 13.08 13.02 -6.09
N THR A 102 11.88 12.88 -6.65
CA THR A 102 10.91 11.87 -6.22
C THR A 102 10.42 11.07 -7.42
N ALA A 103 10.01 9.83 -7.17
CA ALA A 103 9.39 8.99 -8.18
C ALA A 103 8.11 8.33 -7.64
N TRP A 104 7.27 7.88 -8.56
CA TRP A 104 6.08 7.12 -8.24
C TRP A 104 6.23 5.66 -8.67
N LEU A 105 5.83 4.76 -7.78
CA LEU A 105 5.80 3.33 -7.99
C LEU A 105 4.37 2.82 -7.88
N GLU A 106 3.98 1.91 -8.76
CA GLU A 106 2.89 0.99 -8.49
C GLU A 106 3.47 -0.30 -7.91
N LEU A 107 2.97 -0.70 -6.73
CA LEU A 107 3.47 -1.85 -5.98
C LEU A 107 2.29 -2.71 -5.51
N SER A 108 2.28 -3.97 -5.94
CA SER A 108 1.23 -4.95 -5.61
C SER A 108 1.79 -6.07 -4.74
N ILE A 109 1.16 -6.31 -3.58
CA ILE A 109 1.55 -7.36 -2.62
C ILE A 109 0.38 -8.24 -2.22
N ARG A 110 0.67 -9.51 -1.89
CA ARG A 110 -0.30 -10.52 -1.42
C ARG A 110 -0.23 -10.80 0.09
N GLU A 111 0.58 -10.04 0.81
CA GLU A 111 0.72 -10.09 2.26
C GLU A 111 0.36 -8.73 2.89
N GLY A 112 0.45 -8.65 4.22
CA GLY A 112 -0.01 -7.49 4.99
C GLY A 112 0.79 -7.31 6.27
N ARG A 113 2.12 -7.39 6.21
CA ARG A 113 2.98 -7.16 7.39
C ARG A 113 2.88 -5.68 7.80
N ASN A 114 3.12 -5.39 9.08
CA ASN A 114 3.02 -4.03 9.60
C ASN A 114 3.87 -3.05 8.77
N ARG A 115 3.28 -1.95 8.26
CA ARG A 115 3.96 -0.94 7.43
C ARG A 115 4.79 -1.51 6.28
N GLN A 116 4.38 -2.65 5.71
CA GLN A 116 5.24 -3.44 4.83
C GLN A 116 5.77 -2.66 3.64
N VAL A 117 4.92 -1.98 2.87
CA VAL A 117 5.33 -1.23 1.67
C VAL A 117 6.40 -0.19 2.00
N ARG A 118 6.19 0.60 3.06
CA ARG A 118 7.16 1.60 3.52
C ARG A 118 8.50 1.00 3.92
N ARG A 119 8.47 -0.15 4.61
CA ARG A 119 9.68 -0.88 4.98
C ARG A 119 10.38 -1.50 3.78
N MET A 120 9.62 -1.98 2.80
CA MET A 120 10.16 -2.54 1.56
C MET A 120 10.91 -1.47 0.76
N THR A 121 10.28 -0.32 0.50
CA THR A 121 10.95 0.72 -0.29
C THR A 121 12.15 1.32 0.46
N ALA A 122 12.05 1.50 1.79
CA ALA A 122 13.19 1.94 2.59
C ALA A 122 14.37 0.95 2.57
N ALA A 123 14.11 -0.36 2.54
CA ALA A 123 15.15 -1.39 2.50
C ALA A 123 15.98 -1.36 1.20
N VAL A 124 15.45 -0.77 0.12
CA VAL A 124 16.17 -0.57 -1.15
C VAL A 124 16.62 0.88 -1.35
N GLY A 125 16.64 1.69 -0.29
CA GLY A 125 17.12 3.08 -0.35
C GLY A 125 16.11 4.11 -0.88
N LEU A 126 14.84 3.74 -1.00
CA LEU A 126 13.76 4.58 -1.56
C LEU A 126 12.69 4.86 -0.50
N PRO A 127 12.94 5.69 0.54
CA PRO A 127 11.98 5.89 1.61
C PRO A 127 10.65 6.46 1.08
N THR A 128 9.54 5.91 1.57
CA THR A 128 8.18 6.31 1.13
C THR A 128 7.78 7.67 1.71
N LEU A 129 7.40 8.61 0.84
CA LEU A 129 6.79 9.90 1.17
C LEU A 129 5.26 9.81 1.27
N ARG A 130 4.63 9.20 0.26
CA ARG A 130 3.16 9.07 0.13
C ARG A 130 2.81 7.64 -0.20
N LEU A 131 1.75 7.13 0.41
CA LEU A 131 1.27 5.77 0.19
C LEU A 131 -0.24 5.78 0.05
N VAL A 132 -0.72 5.43 -1.14
CA VAL A 132 -2.15 5.37 -1.46
C VAL A 132 -2.51 3.95 -1.86
N ARG A 133 -3.37 3.28 -1.10
CA ARG A 133 -3.91 1.97 -1.51
C ARG A 133 -5.00 2.19 -2.55
N VAL A 134 -4.78 1.75 -3.78
CA VAL A 134 -5.71 1.99 -4.89
C VAL A 134 -6.61 0.81 -5.20
N GLN A 135 -6.22 -0.40 -4.78
CA GLN A 135 -6.99 -1.62 -5.04
C GLN A 135 -6.81 -2.67 -3.94
N VAL A 136 -7.87 -3.42 -3.66
CA VAL A 136 -7.87 -4.63 -2.83
C VAL A 136 -8.70 -5.68 -3.57
N GLY A 137 -8.10 -6.77 -4.02
CA GLY A 137 -8.81 -7.75 -4.86
C GLY A 137 -9.46 -7.08 -6.07
N ASP A 138 -10.77 -7.24 -6.21
CA ASP A 138 -11.57 -6.68 -7.31
C ASP A 138 -12.08 -5.26 -7.03
N TRP A 139 -11.91 -4.75 -5.80
CA TRP A 139 -12.36 -3.41 -5.41
C TRP A 139 -11.27 -2.37 -5.64
N SER A 140 -11.59 -1.30 -6.36
CA SER A 140 -10.66 -0.21 -6.67
C SER A 140 -11.20 1.17 -6.27
N LEU A 141 -10.29 2.15 -6.13
CA LEU A 141 -10.62 3.56 -5.93
C LEU A 141 -11.22 4.25 -7.15
N ARG A 142 -11.37 3.56 -8.29
CA ARG A 142 -11.79 4.19 -9.53
C ARG A 142 -13.14 4.88 -9.35
N GLY A 143 -13.17 6.20 -9.60
CA GLY A 143 -14.37 7.02 -9.48
C GLY A 143 -14.72 7.46 -8.05
N LEU A 144 -13.78 7.35 -7.09
CA LEU A 144 -13.92 7.88 -5.73
C LEU A 144 -12.87 8.96 -5.46
N GLN A 145 -13.30 10.10 -4.90
CA GLN A 145 -12.40 11.13 -4.38
C GLN A 145 -12.05 10.85 -2.90
N SER A 146 -11.12 11.64 -2.35
CA SER A 146 -10.79 11.58 -0.93
C SER A 146 -12.02 11.85 -0.06
N GLY A 147 -12.31 10.96 0.88
CA GLY A 147 -13.45 11.09 1.79
C GLY A 147 -14.78 10.57 1.24
N ASP A 148 -14.86 10.28 -0.06
CA ASP A 148 -16.04 9.67 -0.65
C ASP A 148 -16.15 8.19 -0.27
N TRP A 149 -17.38 7.69 -0.32
CA TRP A 149 -17.67 6.27 -0.20
C TRP A 149 -18.76 5.88 -1.20
N LYS A 150 -18.75 4.61 -1.59
CA LYS A 150 -19.78 4.00 -2.43
C LYS A 150 -20.14 2.64 -1.88
N GLN A 151 -21.44 2.35 -1.83
CA GLN A 151 -21.93 1.01 -1.53
C GLN A 151 -21.75 0.12 -2.76
N VAL A 152 -21.23 -1.08 -2.52
CA VAL A 152 -21.08 -2.13 -3.52
C VAL A 152 -21.85 -3.37 -3.07
N PHE A 153 -22.40 -4.11 -4.02
CA PHE A 153 -23.07 -5.38 -3.77
C PHE A 153 -22.19 -6.49 -4.35
N ILE A 154 -22.10 -7.62 -3.64
CA ILE A 154 -21.26 -8.77 -3.96
C ILE A 154 -22.16 -9.96 -4.26
#